data_AF-A0A964JHP0-F1
#
_entry.id   AF-A0A964JHP0-F1
#
_cell.length_a   1.000
_cell.length_b   1.000
_cell.length_c   1.000
_cell.angle_alpha   90.00
_cell.angle_beta   90.00
_cell.angle_gamma   90.00
#
_symmetry.space_group_name_H-M   'P 1'
#
loop_
_entity.id
_entity.type
_entity.pdbx_description
1 polymer ?
#
loop_
_entity_poly.entity_id
_entity_poly.type
_entity_poly.pdbx_seq_one_letter_code
_entity_poly.pdbx_strand_id
1 'polypeptide(L)' 'MKITRVPKGVAFAKGDVRYQSSYELAGQLLKIKRAYSATRKETICGAEADKWFAKFTQVLRRDLRQQVFFE' A
#
# COMPACT_ATOMS: atom_id res chain seq x y z
N MET A 1 27.05 -5.54 1.42
CA MET A 1 25.58 -5.52 1.53
C MET A 1 25.07 -4.09 1.55
N LYS A 2 24.78 -3.56 0.35
CA LYS A 2 24.28 -2.23 0.08
C LYS A 2 22.95 -2.31 -0.67
N ILE A 3 22.00 -1.45 -0.30
CA ILE A 3 20.71 -1.35 -1.01
C ILE A 3 20.95 -0.71 -2.38
N THR A 4 20.62 -1.42 -3.46
CA THR A 4 20.82 -0.96 -4.85
C THR A 4 19.53 -0.49 -5.50
N ARG A 5 18.39 -1.05 -5.09
CA ARG A 5 17.08 -0.68 -5.64
C ARG A 5 15.98 -0.82 -4.60
N VAL A 6 15.13 0.20 -4.53
CA VAL A 6 13.94 0.24 -3.68
C VAL A 6 12.67 0.34 -4.54
N PRO A 7 11.53 -0.19 -4.07
CA PRO A 7 10.27 -0.06 -4.77
C PRO A 7 9.76 1.38 -4.83
N LYS A 8 8.84 1.63 -5.78
CA LYS A 8 8.08 2.89 -5.81
C LYS A 8 6.87 2.76 -4.89
N GLY A 9 6.59 3.84 -4.16
CA GLY A 9 5.37 3.98 -3.36
C GLY A 9 4.10 3.83 -4.20
N VAL A 10 3.02 3.47 -3.51
CA VAL A 10 1.71 3.23 -4.10
C VAL A 10 0.71 4.21 -3.51
N ALA A 11 -0.22 4.69 -4.34
CA ALA A 11 -1.37 5.47 -3.90
C ALA A 11 -2.63 4.86 -4.50
N PHE A 12 -3.63 4.60 -3.66
CA PHE A 12 -4.92 4.05 -4.05
C PHE A 12 -6.03 4.74 -3.27
N ALA A 13 -7.09 5.13 -3.97
CA ALA A 13 -8.30 5.67 -3.37
C ALA A 13 -9.51 5.18 -4.18
N LYS A 14 -10.45 4.50 -3.52
CA LYS A 14 -11.72 4.11 -4.13
C LYS A 14 -12.82 4.03 -3.09
N GLY A 15 -13.86 4.85 -3.29
CA GLY A 15 -14.93 5.01 -2.33
C GLY A 15 -14.36 5.39 -0.96
N ASP A 16 -14.71 4.59 0.04
CA ASP A 16 -14.30 4.82 1.43
C ASP A 16 -12.88 4.35 1.74
N VAL A 17 -12.26 3.57 0.84
CA VAL A 17 -10.96 2.94 1.08
C VAL A 17 -9.83 3.78 0.47
N ARG A 18 -8.84 4.10 1.30
CA ARG A 18 -7.59 4.75 0.89
C ARG A 18 -6.39 3.93 1.37
N TYR A 19 -5.39 3.82 0.51
CA TYR A 19 -4.13 3.16 0.83
C TYR A 19 -2.97 3.95 0.23
N GLN A 20 -1.91 4.13 1.02
CA GLN A 20 -0.68 4.76 0.56
C GLN A 20 0.54 4.06 1.13
N SER A 21 1.55 3.84 0.30
CA SER A 21 2.88 3.40 0.73
C SER A 21 3.96 4.40 0.30
N SER A 22 4.96 4.60 1.15
CA SER A 22 6.18 5.35 0.83
C SER A 22 7.41 4.54 1.20
N TYR A 23 8.47 4.70 0.39
CA TYR A 23 9.76 4.06 0.55
C TYR A 23 10.83 5.15 0.45
N GLU A 24 11.53 5.37 1.55
CA GLU A 24 12.54 6.43 1.69
C GLU A 24 13.88 5.79 2.04
N LEU A 25 14.85 5.90 1.14
CA LEU A 25 16.21 5.40 1.35
C LEU A 25 17.12 6.56 1.79
N ALA A 26 17.66 6.49 3.00
CA ALA A 26 18.63 7.43 3.54
C ALA A 26 19.95 6.69 3.82
N GLY A 27 20.91 6.78 2.90
CA GLY A 27 22.13 6.00 2.94
C GLY A 27 21.84 4.50 2.83
N GLN A 28 22.02 3.76 3.93
CA GLN A 28 21.70 2.32 4.02
C GLN A 28 20.43 2.02 4.83
N LEU A 29 19.73 3.05 5.31
CA LEU A 29 18.48 2.90 6.05
C LEU A 29 17.29 3.09 5.09
N LEU A 30 16.52 2.03 4.88
CA LEU A 30 15.25 2.09 4.16
C LEU A 30 14.08 2.21 5.15
N LYS A 31 13.38 3.35 5.12
CA LYS A 31 12.14 3.56 5.86
C LYS A 31 10.96 3.27 4.94
N ILE A 32 10.05 2.42 5.42
CA ILE A 32 8.83 2.05 4.69
C ILE A 32 7.65 2.43 5.56
N LYS A 33 6.74 3.24 5.01
CA LYS A 33 5.48 3.60 5.69
C LYS A 33 4.33 3.15 4.82
N ARG A 34 3.35 2.49 5.44
CA ARG A 34 2.10 2.09 4.80
C ARG A 34 0.95 2.59 5.66
N ALA A 35 -0.02 3.23 5.03
CA ALA A 35 -1.21 3.75 5.67
C ALA A 35 -2.44 3.24 4.93
N TYR A 36 -3.37 2.67 5.69
CA TYR A 36 -4.69 2.29 5.23
C TYR A 36 -5.71 3.09 6.04
N SER A 37 -6.72 3.62 5.37
CA SER A 37 -7.89 4.17 6.03
C SER A 37 -9.16 3.76 5.30
N ALA A 38 -10.20 3.50 6.09
CA ALA A 38 -11.54 3.26 5.60
C ALA A 38 -12.51 4.14 6.41
N THR A 39 -13.27 4.97 5.71
CA THR A 39 -14.27 5.84 6.37
C THR A 39 -15.63 5.48 5.84
N ARG A 40 -16.34 4.60 6.56
CA ARG A 40 -17.68 4.16 6.16
C ARG A 40 -18.74 4.99 6.87
N LYS A 41 -19.78 5.35 6.11
CA LYS A 41 -21.02 5.94 6.67
C LYS A 41 -21.97 4.86 7.19
N GLU A 42 -21.88 3.66 6.63
CA GLU A 42 -22.75 2.52 6.93
C GLU A 42 -22.08 1.58 7.94
N THR A 43 -22.90 0.93 8.77
CA THR A 43 -22.44 -0.05 9.77
C THR A 43 -22.19 -1.44 9.19
N ILE A 44 -22.66 -1.71 7.98
CA ILE A 44 -22.51 -3.00 7.29
C ILE A 44 -21.72 -2.86 5.99
N CYS A 45 -21.01 -3.91 5.59
CA CYS A 45 -20.38 -3.98 4.26
C CYS A 45 -21.46 -4.25 3.21
N GLY A 46 -21.76 -3.26 2.38
CA GLY A 46 -22.56 -3.46 1.16
C GLY A 46 -21.74 -4.00 -0.01
N ALA A 47 -22.42 -4.44 -1.07
CA ALA A 47 -21.78 -5.02 -2.26
C ALA A 47 -20.72 -4.10 -2.92
N GLU A 48 -20.91 -2.77 -2.89
CA GLU A 48 -19.91 -1.83 -3.40
C GLU A 48 -18.67 -1.74 -2.51
N ALA A 49 -18.84 -1.80 -1.19
CA ALA A 49 -17.73 -1.81 -0.24
C ALA A 49 -16.84 -3.05 -0.44
N ASP A 50 -17.45 -4.21 -0.73
CA ASP A 50 -16.72 -5.44 -1.06
C ASP A 50 -15.91 -5.31 -2.35
N LYS A 51 -16.50 -4.72 -3.40
CA LYS A 51 -15.78 -4.46 -4.66
C LYS A 51 -14.59 -3.52 -4.46
N TRP A 52 -14.74 -2.47 -3.65
CA TRP A 52 -13.65 -1.53 -3.36
C TRP A 52 -12.56 -2.21 -2.54
N PHE A 53 -12.94 -3.01 -1.55
CA PHE A 53 -12.01 -3.79 -0.75
C PHE A 53 -11.25 -4.80 -1.59
N ALA A 54 -11.92 -5.53 -2.50
CA ALA A 54 -11.27 -6.46 -3.42
C ALA A 54 -10.20 -5.75 -4.28
N LYS A 55 -10.53 -4.59 -4.87
CA LYS A 55 -9.56 -3.77 -5.63
C LYS A 55 -8.39 -3.31 -4.76
N PHE A 56 -8.66 -2.85 -3.54
CA PHE A 56 -7.63 -2.49 -2.57
C PHE A 56 -6.69 -3.68 -2.26
N THR A 57 -7.23 -4.85 -1.96
CA THR A 57 -6.40 -6.01 -1.60
C THR A 57 -5.48 -6.45 -2.74
N GLN A 58 -5.89 -6.29 -4.00
CA GLN A 58 -5.01 -6.52 -5.14
C GLN A 58 -3.82 -5.56 -5.16
N VAL A 59 -4.06 -4.27 -4.89
CA VAL A 59 -3.03 -3.25 -4.80
C VAL A 59 -2.08 -3.51 -3.63
N LEU A 60 -2.62 -3.81 -2.45
CA LEU A 60 -1.86 -4.15 -1.26
C LEU A 60 -0.95 -5.36 -1.50
N ARG A 61 -1.49 -6.45 -2.05
CA ARG A 61 -0.70 -7.66 -2.34
C ARG A 61 0.44 -7.37 -3.30
N ARG A 62 0.23 -6.52 -4.30
CA ARG A 62 1.29 -6.11 -5.23
C ARG A 62 2.38 -5.31 -4.51
N ASP A 63 2.00 -4.33 -3.68
CA ASP A 63 2.94 -3.51 -2.89
C ASP A 63 3.79 -4.36 -1.93
N LEU A 64 3.15 -5.29 -1.20
CA LEU A 64 3.84 -6.17 -0.25
C LEU A 64 4.79 -7.17 -0.91
N ARG A 65 4.58 -7.50 -2.19
CA ARG A 65 5.44 -8.41 -2.97
C ARG A 65 6.58 -7.69 -3.69
N GLN A 66 6.67 -6.37 -3.58
CA GLN A 66 7.79 -5.63 -4.17
C GLN A 66 9.10 -5.99 -3.45
N GLN A 67 10.18 -6.06 -4.21
CA GLN A 67 11.49 -6.50 -3.73
C GLN A 67 12.43 -5.32 -3.50
N VAL A 68 13.23 -5.42 -2.44
CA VAL A 68 14.41 -4.58 -2.20
C VAL A 68 15.63 -5.38 -2.62
N PHE A 69 16.51 -4.78 -3.43
CA PHE A 69 17.69 -5.45 -3.95
C PHE A 69 18.93 -5.03 -3.17
N PHE A 70 19.83 -5.99 -2.93
CA PHE A 70 21.08 -5.82 -2.19
C PHE A 70 22.27 -6.29 -3.04
N GLU A 71 23.43 -5.68 -2.82
CA GLU A 71 24.74 -6.07 -3.36
C GLU A 71 25.78 -6.25 -2.24
#